data_AF-A0A958PDL9-F1
#
_entry.id   AF-A0A958PDL9-F1
#
_cell.length_a   1.000
_cell.length_b   1.000
_cell.length_c   1.000
_cell.angle_alpha   90.00
_cell.angle_beta   90.00
_cell.angle_gamma   90.00
#
_symmetry.space_group_name_H-M   'P 1'
#
loop_
_entity.id
_entity.type
_entity.pdbx_description
1 polymer ?
#
loop_
_entity_poly.entity_id
_entity_poly.type
_entity_poly.pdbx_seq_one_letter_code
_entity_poly.pdbx_strand_id
1 'polypeptide(L)'
;MLGKLKSKKLIKASFILLLSIFVYFVYWFFDLHRTIEDRIAKNWFLPPIEYYSAPEHFTAGMKYSPSQLKTLFKLNRFQEKAPDKRIQEKTFSLWQEDQCLENLSEAHDEISHCVIFNKNDLSNPQDWGLIAFNSDNVVTYVFSGQPLLPVDRIELDPRVFAQFYDGQPMLRRLITINETPLSCLNAITSIEDKDFLNHQGVSFRAITRALL
;
A
#
# COMPACT_ATOMS: atom_id res chain seq x y z
N MET A 1 -72.31 -5.32 -28.12
CA MET A 1 -71.62 -6.38 -27.33
C MET A 1 -70.17 -6.68 -27.77
N LEU A 2 -69.72 -6.32 -28.98
CA LEU A 2 -68.35 -6.66 -29.45
C LEU A 2 -67.18 -5.92 -28.75
N GLY A 3 -67.39 -4.72 -28.18
CA GLY A 3 -66.33 -3.94 -27.51
C GLY A 3 -65.81 -4.56 -26.21
N LYS A 4 -66.67 -5.22 -25.42
CA LYS A 4 -66.28 -5.88 -24.16
C LYS A 4 -65.42 -7.13 -24.37
N LEU A 5 -65.55 -7.81 -25.52
CA LEU A 5 -64.76 -9.00 -25.85
C LEU A 5 -63.32 -8.65 -26.24
N LYS A 6 -63.11 -7.55 -26.99
CA LYS A 6 -61.77 -7.06 -27.37
C LYS A 6 -60.99 -6.55 -26.13
N SER A 7 -61.66 -5.84 -25.22
CA SER A 7 -61.07 -5.39 -23.95
C SER A 7 -60.55 -6.54 -23.08
N LYS A 8 -61.32 -7.63 -22.93
CA LYS A 8 -60.87 -8.82 -22.17
C LYS A 8 -59.66 -9.51 -22.80
N LYS A 9 -59.52 -9.52 -24.13
CA LYS A 9 -58.34 -10.08 -24.81
C LYS A 9 -57.10 -9.19 -24.64
N LEU A 10 -57.25 -7.87 -24.70
CA LEU A 10 -56.18 -6.90 -24.43
C LEU A 10 -55.65 -6.98 -23.00
N ILE A 11 -56.55 -7.12 -22.01
CA ILE A 11 -56.15 -7.28 -20.60
C ILE A 11 -55.36 -8.58 -20.39
N LYS A 12 -55.80 -9.69 -21.00
CA LYS A 12 -55.07 -10.96 -20.94
C LYS A 12 -53.69 -10.87 -21.59
N ALA A 13 -53.58 -10.21 -22.75
CA ALA A 13 -52.29 -10.02 -23.43
C ALA A 13 -51.33 -9.15 -22.61
N SER A 14 -51.82 -8.05 -22.02
CA SER A 14 -51.04 -7.19 -21.12
C SER A 14 -50.56 -7.94 -19.87
N PHE A 15 -51.43 -8.76 -19.27
CA PHE A 15 -51.07 -9.60 -18.13
C PHE A 15 -49.98 -10.63 -18.47
N ILE A 16 -50.08 -11.29 -19.63
CA ILE A 16 -49.05 -12.24 -20.10
C ILE A 16 -47.71 -11.53 -20.31
N LEU A 17 -47.72 -10.33 -20.89
CA LEU A 17 -46.51 -9.53 -21.09
C LEU A 17 -45.88 -9.08 -19.76
N LEU A 18 -46.69 -8.60 -18.81
CA LEU A 18 -46.20 -8.23 -17.49
C LEU A 18 -45.63 -9.43 -16.73
N LEU A 19 -46.28 -10.59 -16.84
CA LEU A 19 -45.81 -11.82 -16.23
C LEU A 19 -44.49 -12.28 -16.83
N SER A 20 -44.32 -12.20 -18.16
CA SER A 20 -43.04 -12.58 -18.80
C SER A 20 -41.90 -11.65 -18.40
N ILE A 21 -42.15 -10.34 -18.33
CA ILE A 21 -41.18 -9.35 -17.82
C ILE A 21 -40.81 -9.66 -16.37
N PHE A 22 -41.81 -9.95 -15.53
CA PHE A 22 -41.57 -10.28 -14.12
C PHE A 22 -40.73 -11.54 -13.97
N VAL A 23 -41.04 -12.61 -14.70
CA VAL A 23 -40.25 -13.86 -14.68
C VAL A 23 -38.82 -13.61 -15.15
N TYR A 24 -38.64 -12.84 -16.22
CA TYR A 24 -37.30 -12.45 -16.68
C TYR A 24 -36.53 -11.67 -15.61
N PHE A 25 -37.17 -10.70 -14.95
CA PHE A 25 -36.55 -9.89 -13.90
C PHE A 25 -36.13 -10.74 -12.70
N VAL A 26 -36.99 -11.66 -12.25
CA VAL A 26 -36.67 -12.60 -11.16
C VAL A 26 -35.47 -13.46 -11.53
N TYR A 27 -35.46 -14.02 -12.75
CA TYR A 27 -34.32 -14.81 -13.24
C TYR A 27 -33.02 -13.99 -13.23
N TRP A 28 -33.05 -12.79 -13.81
CA TRP A 28 -31.90 -11.88 -13.87
C TRP A 28 -31.41 -11.49 -12.47
N PHE A 29 -32.31 -11.22 -11.53
CA PHE A 29 -31.95 -10.88 -10.15
C PHE A 29 -31.19 -12.02 -9.45
N PHE A 30 -31.64 -13.26 -9.61
CA PHE A 30 -30.94 -14.43 -9.05
C PHE A 30 -29.58 -14.68 -9.70
N ASP A 31 -29.48 -14.47 -11.02
CA ASP A 31 -28.21 -14.58 -11.75
C ASP A 31 -27.20 -13.51 -11.31
N LEU A 32 -27.66 -12.26 -11.14
CA LEU A 32 -26.86 -11.17 -10.61
C LEU A 32 -26.39 -11.47 -9.19
N HIS A 33 -27.29 -11.91 -8.31
CA HIS A 33 -26.97 -12.23 -6.93
C HIS A 33 -25.90 -13.33 -6.84
N ARG A 34 -26.06 -14.42 -7.60
CA ARG A 34 -25.05 -15.48 -7.69
C ARG A 34 -23.72 -14.96 -8.20
N THR A 35 -23.73 -14.12 -9.23
CA THR A 35 -22.50 -13.53 -9.78
C THR A 35 -21.78 -12.66 -8.75
N ILE A 36 -22.52 -11.88 -7.95
CA ILE A 36 -21.95 -11.05 -6.88
C ILE A 36 -21.35 -11.94 -5.79
N GLU A 37 -22.09 -12.93 -5.30
CA GLU A 37 -21.61 -13.86 -4.28
C GLU A 37 -20.36 -14.62 -4.76
N ASP A 38 -20.38 -15.15 -5.98
CA ASP A 38 -19.25 -15.85 -6.57
C ASP A 38 -18.02 -14.93 -6.67
N ARG A 39 -18.18 -13.67 -7.06
CA ARG A 39 -17.05 -12.71 -7.18
C ARG A 39 -16.47 -12.34 -5.82
N ILE A 40 -17.32 -12.11 -4.82
CA ILE A 40 -16.89 -11.79 -3.45
C ILE A 40 -16.21 -13.01 -2.83
N ALA A 41 -16.80 -14.20 -2.98
CA ALA A 41 -16.27 -15.43 -2.41
C ALA A 41 -14.98 -15.90 -3.06
N LYS A 42 -14.83 -15.74 -4.39
CA LYS A 42 -13.71 -16.35 -5.12
C LYS A 42 -12.47 -15.48 -5.24
N ASN A 43 -12.55 -14.15 -5.42
CA ASN A 43 -11.37 -13.44 -5.93
C ASN A 43 -11.16 -11.98 -5.53
N TRP A 44 -12.11 -11.27 -4.90
CA TRP A 44 -11.96 -9.82 -4.73
C TRP A 44 -10.72 -9.38 -3.90
N PHE A 45 -10.20 -10.26 -3.04
CA PHE A 45 -9.11 -9.95 -2.08
C PHE A 45 -7.90 -10.89 -2.14
N LEU A 46 -7.72 -11.70 -3.18
CA LEU A 46 -6.46 -12.46 -3.29
C LEU A 46 -5.30 -11.46 -3.29
N PRO A 47 -4.17 -11.69 -2.60
CA PRO A 47 -3.02 -10.82 -2.69
C PRO A 47 -2.50 -10.80 -4.14
N PRO A 48 -2.04 -9.64 -4.65
CA PRO A 48 -1.43 -9.59 -5.98
C PRO A 48 -0.13 -10.39 -5.98
N ILE A 49 0.28 -10.87 -7.15
CA ILE A 49 1.66 -11.34 -7.33
C ILE A 49 2.55 -10.11 -7.31
N GLU A 50 3.52 -10.09 -6.41
CA GLU A 50 4.44 -8.97 -6.23
C GLU A 50 5.81 -9.29 -6.83
N TYR A 51 6.33 -8.36 -7.61
CA TYR A 51 7.68 -8.45 -8.17
C TYR A 51 8.57 -7.46 -7.43
N TYR A 52 9.66 -8.02 -6.91
CA TYR A 52 10.61 -7.32 -6.08
C TYR A 52 11.89 -7.03 -6.87
N SER A 53 12.47 -5.85 -6.65
CA SER A 53 13.81 -5.57 -7.13
C SER A 53 14.82 -6.41 -6.34
N ALA A 54 16.03 -6.57 -6.89
CA ALA A 54 17.13 -7.04 -6.09
C ALA A 54 17.32 -6.14 -4.85
N PRO A 55 17.65 -6.70 -3.67
CA PRO A 55 18.02 -5.92 -2.50
C PRO A 55 19.24 -5.05 -2.78
N GLU A 56 19.17 -3.78 -2.38
CA GLU A 56 20.35 -2.92 -2.36
C GLU A 56 21.24 -3.35 -1.19
N HIS A 57 22.53 -3.53 -1.44
CA HIS A 57 23.46 -3.99 -0.43
C HIS A 57 24.73 -3.14 -0.41
N PHE A 58 25.38 -3.13 0.75
CA PHE A 58 26.61 -2.39 0.99
C PHE A 58 27.66 -3.34 1.54
N THR A 59 28.86 -3.26 0.97
CA THR A 59 30.06 -3.98 1.42
C THR A 59 31.25 -3.02 1.44
N ALA A 60 32.29 -3.38 2.17
CA ALA A 60 33.55 -2.65 2.14
C ALA A 60 34.10 -2.51 0.71
N GLY A 61 34.69 -1.36 0.40
CA GLY A 61 35.28 -1.02 -0.91
C GLY A 61 34.30 -0.41 -1.93
N MET A 62 32.99 -0.40 -1.67
CA MET A 62 32.02 0.27 -2.54
C MET A 62 32.10 1.80 -2.40
N LYS A 63 31.89 2.54 -3.49
CA LYS A 63 31.92 4.01 -3.48
C LYS A 63 30.52 4.59 -3.73
N TYR A 64 30.09 5.50 -2.87
CA TYR A 64 28.79 6.17 -3.00
C TYR A 64 28.95 7.68 -2.83
N SER A 65 28.36 8.48 -3.71
CA SER A 65 28.25 9.91 -3.41
C SER A 65 27.17 10.15 -2.34
N PRO A 66 27.30 11.19 -1.50
CA PRO A 66 26.26 11.54 -0.52
C PRO A 66 24.88 11.77 -1.16
N SER A 67 24.83 12.32 -2.37
CA SER A 67 23.57 12.55 -3.10
C SER A 67 22.95 11.24 -3.62
N GLN A 68 23.78 10.30 -4.10
CA GLN A 68 23.32 8.96 -4.48
C GLN A 68 22.76 8.22 -3.28
N LEU A 69 23.44 8.28 -2.13
CA LEU A 69 23.01 7.59 -0.92
C LEU A 69 21.66 8.11 -0.43
N LYS A 70 21.49 9.44 -0.33
CA LYS A 70 20.19 10.06 -0.01
C LYS A 70 19.08 9.64 -0.97
N THR A 71 19.40 9.57 -2.26
CA THR A 71 18.44 9.15 -3.29
C THR A 71 18.05 7.70 -3.10
N LEU A 72 19.01 6.81 -2.85
CA LEU A 72 18.81 5.38 -2.62
C LEU A 72 17.94 5.12 -1.38
N PHE A 73 18.21 5.79 -0.25
CA PHE A 73 17.39 5.66 0.95
C PHE A 73 15.97 6.21 0.74
N LYS A 74 15.80 7.36 0.07
CA LYS A 74 14.47 7.90 -0.28
C LYS A 74 13.69 6.97 -1.21
N LEU A 75 14.36 6.37 -2.20
CA LEU A 75 13.78 5.38 -3.11
C LEU A 75 13.29 4.12 -2.39
N ASN A 76 13.91 3.79 -1.26
CA ASN A 76 13.51 2.72 -0.34
C ASN A 76 12.57 3.19 0.79
N ARG A 77 11.95 4.38 0.62
CA ARG A 77 10.95 4.98 1.53
C ARG A 77 11.47 5.32 2.92
N PHE A 78 12.79 5.50 3.07
CA PHE A 78 13.34 6.02 4.31
C PHE A 78 13.18 7.54 4.39
N GLN A 79 12.95 8.04 5.60
CA GLN A 79 12.93 9.48 5.90
C GLN A 79 14.26 9.91 6.52
N GLU A 80 14.83 11.01 6.02
CA GLU A 80 16.03 11.62 6.59
C GLU A 80 15.67 12.31 7.92
N LYS A 81 16.45 12.05 8.97
CA LYS A 81 16.34 12.73 10.28
C LYS A 81 17.68 13.36 10.64
N ALA A 82 17.61 14.46 11.39
CA ALA A 82 18.79 15.11 11.92
C ALA A 82 19.50 14.20 12.96
N PRO A 83 20.83 14.29 13.12
CA PRO A 83 21.62 13.39 13.96
C PRO A 83 21.24 13.35 15.44
N ASP A 84 20.74 14.48 15.95
CA ASP A 84 20.30 14.70 17.32
C ASP A 84 18.91 14.10 17.61
N LYS A 85 18.19 13.67 16.58
CA LYS A 85 16.84 13.12 16.71
C LYS A 85 16.88 11.61 16.79
N ARG A 86 16.02 11.06 17.66
CA ARG A 86 15.80 9.62 17.78
C ARG A 86 15.40 9.02 16.44
N ILE A 87 16.13 7.97 16.04
CA ILE A 87 15.83 7.16 14.85
C ILE A 87 14.52 6.41 15.07
N GLN A 88 13.66 6.46 14.07
CA GLN A 88 12.37 5.78 13.99
C GLN A 88 12.40 4.73 12.87
N GLU A 89 11.34 3.93 12.78
CA GLU A 89 11.13 2.97 11.69
C GLU A 89 11.24 3.66 10.33
N LYS A 90 11.90 3.03 9.37
CA LYS A 90 12.14 3.60 8.03
C LYS A 90 12.74 5.00 8.09
N THR A 91 13.73 5.21 8.95
CA THR A 91 14.50 6.47 8.98
C THR A 91 15.99 6.24 8.89
N PHE A 92 16.70 7.23 8.37
CA PHE A 92 18.16 7.25 8.31
C PHE A 92 18.68 8.62 8.75
N SER A 93 19.91 8.66 9.26
CA SER A 93 20.61 9.89 9.62
C SER A 93 22.05 9.83 9.13
N LEU A 94 22.57 10.99 8.72
CA LEU A 94 23.95 11.15 8.30
C LEU A 94 24.75 11.73 9.46
N TRP A 95 25.74 10.99 9.93
CA TRP A 95 26.54 11.32 11.10
C TRP A 95 27.97 11.68 10.69
N GLN A 96 28.56 12.63 11.43
CA GLN A 96 29.98 12.97 11.29
C GLN A 96 30.85 12.00 12.09
N GLU A 97 32.16 12.01 11.84
CA GLU A 97 33.17 11.14 12.49
C GLU A 97 32.94 10.93 13.99
N ASP A 98 32.87 12.02 14.78
CA ASP A 98 32.70 11.95 16.24
C ASP A 98 31.46 11.12 16.63
N GLN A 99 30.33 11.36 15.96
CA GLN A 99 29.06 10.68 16.23
C GLN A 99 29.10 9.21 15.83
N CYS A 100 29.84 8.88 14.78
CA CYS A 100 30.04 7.50 14.33
C CYS A 100 30.85 6.73 15.37
N LEU A 101 32.00 7.28 15.78
CA LEU A 101 32.92 6.61 16.70
C LEU A 101 32.30 6.42 18.10
N GLU A 102 31.51 7.38 18.59
CA GLU A 102 30.77 7.26 19.86
C GLU A 102 29.79 6.07 19.91
N ASN A 103 29.29 5.63 18.75
CA ASN A 103 28.26 4.58 18.64
C ASN A 103 28.83 3.22 18.22
N LEU A 104 30.15 3.10 18.03
CA LEU A 104 30.82 1.85 17.68
C LEU A 104 31.50 1.25 18.90
N SER A 105 31.47 -0.09 19.00
CA SER A 105 32.03 -0.81 20.15
C SER A 105 33.57 -0.84 20.15
N GLU A 106 34.18 -0.60 18.99
CA GLU A 106 35.62 -0.65 18.79
C GLU A 106 36.09 0.58 17.98
N ALA A 107 37.33 1.01 18.23
CA ALA A 107 37.96 2.07 17.45
C ALA A 107 38.27 1.55 16.04
N HIS A 108 37.76 2.26 15.04
CA HIS A 108 38.00 1.95 13.63
C HIS A 108 38.69 3.14 12.99
N ASP A 109 39.83 2.90 12.39
CA ASP A 109 40.57 3.92 11.65
C ASP A 109 39.87 4.23 10.31
N GLU A 110 40.09 5.43 9.78
CA GLU A 110 39.64 5.88 8.45
C GLU A 110 38.12 6.08 8.28
N ILE A 111 37.36 6.26 9.37
CA ILE A 111 35.96 6.70 9.30
C ILE A 111 35.90 8.22 9.32
N SER A 112 35.27 8.83 8.30
CA SER A 112 35.04 10.29 8.24
C SER A 112 33.58 10.66 8.48
N HIS A 113 32.65 9.80 8.04
CA HIS A 113 31.22 9.98 8.21
C HIS A 113 30.53 8.63 8.09
N CYS A 114 29.31 8.52 8.60
CA CYS A 114 28.54 7.28 8.52
C CYS A 114 27.05 7.55 8.34
N VAL A 115 26.34 6.50 7.93
CA VAL A 115 24.89 6.50 7.82
C VAL A 115 24.34 5.43 8.71
N ILE A 116 23.54 5.84 9.69
CA ILE A 116 22.79 4.94 10.54
C ILE A 116 21.33 4.90 10.08
N PHE A 117 20.70 3.74 10.14
CA PHE A 117 19.32 3.56 9.75
C PHE A 117 18.65 2.43 10.54
N ASN A 118 17.31 2.45 10.54
CA ASN A 118 16.48 1.36 11.04
C ASN A 118 15.46 0.94 9.96
N LYS A 119 15.38 -0.37 9.68
CA LYS A 119 14.61 -0.93 8.55
C LYS A 119 13.11 -0.86 8.75
N ASN A 120 12.53 -1.59 9.70
CA ASN A 120 11.07 -1.69 9.85
C ASN A 120 10.61 -1.67 11.31
N ASP A 121 11.37 -2.28 12.21
CA ASP A 121 10.96 -2.47 13.60
C ASP A 121 12.06 -1.96 14.55
N LEU A 122 11.70 -1.02 15.42
CA LEU A 122 12.60 -0.51 16.44
C LEU A 122 12.92 -1.54 17.52
N SER A 123 12.01 -2.51 17.73
CA SER A 123 12.16 -3.58 18.72
C SER A 123 12.99 -4.75 18.22
N ASN A 124 13.17 -4.88 16.90
CA ASN A 124 14.06 -5.88 16.32
C ASN A 124 15.50 -5.33 16.25
N PRO A 125 16.45 -5.86 17.03
CA PRO A 125 17.83 -5.38 17.01
C PRO A 125 18.48 -5.49 15.62
N GLN A 126 18.10 -6.51 14.84
CA GLN A 126 18.67 -6.79 13.51
C GLN A 126 18.27 -5.77 12.42
N ASP A 127 17.27 -4.94 12.70
CA ASP A 127 16.82 -3.91 11.76
C ASP A 127 17.71 -2.67 11.77
N TRP A 128 18.62 -2.56 12.73
CA TRP A 128 19.59 -1.48 12.81
C TRP A 128 20.81 -1.76 11.93
N GLY A 129 21.23 -0.72 11.21
CA GLY A 129 22.40 -0.77 10.36
C GLY A 129 23.20 0.52 10.42
N LEU A 130 24.52 0.41 10.29
CA LEU A 130 25.42 1.53 10.13
C LEU A 130 26.38 1.25 8.96
N ILE A 131 26.55 2.23 8.08
CA ILE A 131 27.50 2.18 6.96
C ILE A 131 28.52 3.28 7.19
N ALA A 132 29.79 2.92 7.38
CA ALA A 132 30.88 3.85 7.62
C ALA A 132 31.64 4.15 6.32
N PHE A 133 32.02 5.40 6.14
CA PHE A 133 32.69 5.90 4.94
C PHE A 133 33.97 6.66 5.28
N ASN A 134 35.00 6.49 4.46
CA ASN A 134 36.19 7.35 4.49
C ASN A 134 35.96 8.69 3.77
N SER A 135 36.98 9.56 3.80
CA SER A 135 36.94 10.90 3.20
C SER A 135 36.69 10.88 1.68
N ASP A 136 37.01 9.78 1.00
CA ASP A 136 36.77 9.57 -0.43
C ASP A 136 35.36 9.01 -0.75
N ASN A 137 34.50 8.89 0.27
CA ASN A 137 33.18 8.27 0.23
C ASN A 137 33.18 6.79 -0.17
N VAL A 138 34.24 6.07 0.21
CA VAL A 138 34.33 4.62 0.09
C VAL A 138 33.86 3.99 1.39
N VAL A 139 33.00 2.98 1.30
CA VAL A 139 32.54 2.20 2.43
C VAL A 139 33.74 1.46 3.03
N THR A 140 34.08 1.76 4.27
CA THR A 140 35.15 1.08 5.00
C THR A 140 34.61 -0.11 5.77
N TYR A 141 33.50 0.09 6.49
CA TYR A 141 32.87 -0.91 7.33
C TYR A 141 31.35 -0.84 7.25
N VAL A 142 30.69 -1.97 7.46
CA VAL A 142 29.25 -2.04 7.66
C VAL A 142 28.96 -2.80 8.95
N PHE A 143 27.94 -2.35 9.67
CA PHE A 143 27.56 -2.89 10.96
C PHE A 143 26.06 -3.18 10.99
N SER A 144 25.68 -4.22 11.71
CA SER A 144 24.29 -4.63 11.88
C SER A 144 24.02 -4.93 13.35
N GLY A 145 22.78 -4.72 13.79
CA GLY A 145 22.35 -5.08 15.14
C GLY A 145 22.31 -3.93 16.15
N GLN A 146 21.79 -4.23 17.34
CA GLN A 146 22.02 -3.47 18.56
C GLN A 146 22.50 -4.44 19.66
N PRO A 147 23.77 -4.35 20.12
CA PRO A 147 24.80 -3.39 19.71
C PRO A 147 25.24 -3.57 18.24
N LEU A 148 25.78 -2.51 17.64
CA LEU A 148 26.30 -2.53 16.27
C LEU A 148 27.56 -3.39 16.21
N LEU A 149 27.48 -4.51 15.50
CA LEU A 149 28.59 -5.44 15.29
C LEU A 149 29.01 -5.43 13.81
N PRO A 150 30.33 -5.53 13.51
CA PRO A 150 30.81 -5.52 12.14
C PRO A 150 30.31 -6.74 11.38
N VAL A 151 29.90 -6.54 10.13
CA VAL A 151 29.47 -7.59 9.21
C VAL A 151 30.11 -7.37 7.84
N ASP A 152 30.18 -8.41 7.00
CA ASP A 152 30.77 -8.27 5.67
C ASP A 152 29.84 -7.54 4.68
N ARG A 153 28.53 -7.61 4.95
CA ARG A 153 27.48 -7.11 4.06
C ARG A 153 26.23 -6.73 4.84
N ILE A 154 25.63 -5.60 4.47
CA ILE A 154 24.28 -5.22 4.92
C ILE A 154 23.37 -4.96 3.73
N GLU A 155 22.11 -5.34 3.85
CA GLU A 155 21.11 -5.20 2.78
C GLU A 155 19.91 -4.38 3.25
N LEU A 156 19.36 -3.58 2.34
CA LEU A 156 18.06 -2.95 2.48
C LEU A 156 16.97 -3.89 1.97
N ASP A 157 15.76 -3.71 2.49
CA ASP A 157 14.61 -4.50 2.03
C ASP A 157 14.39 -4.32 0.52
N PRO A 158 14.09 -5.41 -0.19
CA PRO A 158 13.77 -5.32 -1.60
C PRO A 158 12.48 -4.51 -1.79
N ARG A 159 12.43 -3.73 -2.87
CA ARG A 159 11.29 -2.89 -3.17
C ARG A 159 10.36 -3.58 -4.16
N VAL A 160 9.06 -3.56 -3.88
CA VAL A 160 8.04 -3.92 -4.86
C VAL A 160 8.05 -2.89 -6.00
N PHE A 161 8.35 -3.33 -7.22
CA PHE A 161 8.36 -2.47 -8.40
C PHE A 161 7.18 -2.75 -9.35
N ALA A 162 6.58 -3.94 -9.27
CA ALA A 162 5.38 -4.28 -10.02
C ALA A 162 4.49 -5.24 -9.23
N GLN A 163 3.19 -5.15 -9.50
CA GLN A 163 2.19 -6.03 -8.95
C GLN A 163 1.20 -6.41 -10.06
N PHE A 164 0.82 -7.68 -10.09
CA PHE A 164 -0.14 -8.19 -11.06
C PHE A 164 -1.32 -8.85 -10.36
N TYR A 165 -2.51 -8.55 -10.88
CA TYR A 165 -3.74 -9.16 -10.47
C TYR A 165 -4.55 -9.52 -11.71
N ASP A 166 -4.94 -10.79 -11.83
CA ASP A 166 -5.70 -11.31 -12.97
C ASP A 166 -5.09 -10.94 -14.34
N GLY A 167 -3.76 -11.07 -14.43
CA GLY A 167 -3.00 -10.73 -15.64
C GLY A 167 -2.88 -9.22 -15.95
N GLN A 168 -3.46 -8.35 -15.12
CA GLN A 168 -3.41 -6.89 -15.27
C GLN A 168 -2.40 -6.27 -14.28
N PRO A 169 -1.58 -5.28 -14.72
CA PRO A 169 -0.70 -4.55 -13.82
C PRO A 169 -1.54 -3.66 -12.91
N MET A 170 -1.50 -3.91 -11.60
CA MET A 170 -2.26 -3.14 -10.61
C MET A 170 -1.47 -3.04 -9.31
N LEU A 171 -1.14 -1.81 -8.90
CA LEU A 171 -0.54 -1.55 -7.60
C LEU A 171 -1.63 -1.40 -6.54
N ARG A 172 -1.64 -2.29 -5.54
CA ARG A 172 -2.52 -2.24 -4.37
C ARG A 172 -1.80 -2.69 -3.12
N ARG A 173 -2.21 -2.15 -1.98
CA ARG A 173 -1.83 -2.63 -0.65
C ARG A 173 -3.11 -3.03 0.07
N LEU A 174 -3.18 -4.27 0.52
CA LEU A 174 -4.26 -4.72 1.39
C LEU A 174 -3.99 -4.17 2.79
N ILE A 175 -4.90 -3.35 3.28
CA ILE A 175 -4.91 -2.84 4.65
C ILE A 175 -6.24 -3.21 5.28
N THR A 176 -6.25 -3.46 6.58
CA THR A 176 -7.51 -3.68 7.29
C THR A 176 -8.20 -2.35 7.57
N ILE A 177 -9.54 -2.37 7.74
CA ILE A 177 -10.30 -1.15 8.07
C ILE A 177 -9.77 -0.51 9.37
N ASN A 178 -9.33 -1.34 10.33
CA ASN A 178 -8.80 -0.88 11.62
C ASN A 178 -7.45 -0.16 11.50
N GLU A 179 -6.67 -0.44 10.45
CA GLU A 179 -5.41 0.26 10.16
C GLU A 179 -5.64 1.61 9.48
N THR A 180 -6.86 1.88 9.00
CA THR A 180 -7.16 3.10 8.25
C THR A 180 -7.47 4.25 9.21
N PRO A 181 -6.79 5.42 9.09
CA PRO A 181 -7.08 6.58 9.93
C PRO A 181 -8.55 7.02 9.80
N LEU A 182 -9.19 7.37 10.93
CA LEU A 182 -10.58 7.83 10.93
C LEU A 182 -10.79 9.07 10.04
N SER A 183 -9.77 9.91 9.91
CA SER A 183 -9.79 11.05 9.01
C SER A 183 -10.00 10.66 7.54
N CYS A 184 -9.47 9.52 7.08
CA CYS A 184 -9.69 9.02 5.72
C CYS A 184 -11.14 8.62 5.51
N LEU A 185 -11.75 7.91 6.48
CA LEU A 185 -13.17 7.54 6.42
C LEU A 185 -14.06 8.79 6.37
N ASN A 186 -13.80 9.75 7.26
CA ASN A 186 -14.53 11.02 7.30
C ASN A 186 -14.38 11.80 5.99
N ALA A 187 -13.16 11.85 5.42
CA ALA A 187 -12.92 12.53 4.15
C ALA A 187 -13.71 11.88 2.99
N ILE A 188 -13.67 10.54 2.88
CA ILE A 188 -14.40 9.82 1.82
C ILE A 188 -15.91 10.03 1.95
N THR A 189 -16.47 9.81 3.14
CA THR A 189 -17.90 10.01 3.40
C THR A 189 -18.35 11.47 3.23
N SER A 190 -17.44 12.44 3.32
CA SER A 190 -17.76 13.86 3.05
C SER A 190 -17.73 14.23 1.56
N ILE A 191 -16.98 13.48 0.73
CA ILE A 191 -16.88 13.69 -0.72
C ILE A 191 -18.03 12.98 -1.45
N GLU A 192 -18.41 11.80 -0.95
CA GLU A 192 -19.59 11.07 -1.41
C GLU A 192 -20.88 11.83 -1.02
N ASP A 193 -22.05 11.20 -1.17
CA ASP A 193 -23.30 11.84 -0.80
C ASP A 193 -23.50 11.88 0.74
N LYS A 194 -24.23 12.90 1.21
CA LYS A 194 -24.48 13.14 2.65
C LYS A 194 -25.17 11.98 3.39
N ASP A 195 -25.86 11.10 2.65
CA ASP A 195 -26.63 9.98 3.18
C ASP A 195 -26.01 8.64 2.72
N PHE A 196 -24.72 8.62 2.35
CA PHE A 196 -24.05 7.46 1.73
C PHE A 196 -24.21 6.18 2.54
N LEU A 197 -24.09 6.28 3.87
CA LEU A 197 -24.24 5.16 4.80
C LEU A 197 -25.70 4.77 5.09
N ASN A 198 -26.67 5.57 4.65
CA ASN A 198 -28.09 5.40 4.95
C ASN A 198 -28.87 4.76 3.78
N HIS A 199 -28.23 4.46 2.65
CA HIS A 199 -28.87 3.81 1.51
C HIS A 199 -27.98 2.76 0.84
N GLN A 200 -28.62 1.77 0.21
CA GLN A 200 -27.94 0.64 -0.45
C GLN A 200 -27.47 0.99 -1.87
N GLY A 201 -26.82 2.14 -2.03
CA GLY A 201 -26.24 2.60 -3.31
C GLY A 201 -27.21 3.28 -4.29
N VAL A 202 -28.48 3.45 -3.94
CA VAL A 202 -29.47 4.20 -4.76
C VAL A 202 -30.20 5.22 -3.89
N SER A 203 -30.07 6.50 -4.26
CA SER A 203 -30.78 7.61 -3.63
C SER A 203 -31.87 8.14 -4.55
N PHE A 204 -33.13 7.74 -4.33
CA PHE A 204 -34.27 8.24 -5.10
C PHE A 204 -34.40 9.76 -5.02
N ARG A 205 -34.13 10.36 -3.84
CA ARG A 205 -34.13 11.82 -3.67
C ARG A 205 -33.08 12.50 -4.55
N ALA A 206 -31.89 11.91 -4.67
CA ALA A 206 -30.84 12.45 -5.54
C ALA A 206 -31.23 12.32 -7.03
N ILE A 207 -31.79 11.18 -7.43
CA ILE A 207 -32.28 10.95 -8.81
C ILE A 207 -33.38 11.95 -9.18
N THR A 208 -34.38 12.15 -8.32
CA THR A 208 -35.47 13.08 -8.60
C THR A 208 -34.99 14.53 -8.62
N ARG A 209 -34.01 14.89 -7.76
CA ARG A 209 -33.39 16.23 -7.78
C ARG A 209 -32.59 16.47 -9.05
N ALA A 210 -31.98 15.45 -9.64
CA ALA A 210 -31.21 15.60 -10.88
C ALA A 210 -32.09 15.76 -12.13
N LEU A 211 -33.35 15.32 -12.06
CA LEU A 211 -34.32 15.41 -13.15
C LEU A 211 -35.10 16.74 -13.19
N LEU A 212 -35.08 17.50 -12.09
CA LEU A 212 -35.75 18.80 -11.92
C LEU A 212 -34.74 19.94 -12.09
#